data_AF-A0A2I2ZG03-F1
#
_entry.id   AF-A0A2I2ZG03-F1
#
_cell.length_a   1.000
_cell.length_b   1.000
_cell.length_c   1.000
_cell.angle_alpha   90.00
_cell.angle_beta   90.00
_cell.angle_gamma   90.00
#
_symmetry.space_group_name_H-M   'P 1'
#
loop_
_entity.id
_entity.type
_entity.pdbx_description
1 polymer ?
#
loop_
_entity_poly.entity_id
_entity_poly.type
_entity_poly.pdbx_seq_one_letter_code
_entity_poly.pdbx_strand_id
1 'polypeptide(L)'
;EALPARVSPQLFEGMKAFKGKDQQVRLFRPWLNMDRMLRSATRLCLPSFDKLELLECIRRLIEVDKDWVPDAAGTSLYVRPVLIGNEPSLGVSQPTRALLFVILCPVGAYFPGGSVTPVSLLADPAFIRAWVGGVGNYKLGGNYGPTVLVQQEALKRGCEQVLWLYGPDHQLTEVGTMNIFVYWTHEDGVGGTIIPVVRQSLLDMAQTWGEFRVVERTITMKQLLRALEEGRVREVFGSGTACQVCPVHRILYKDRNLHIPTMENGPELILRFQKELKEIQVSCRELGNGLGACSLEKLVSHEPLD
;
A
#
# COMPACT_ATOMS: atom_id res chain seq x y z
N GLU A 1 0.31 -23.40 -25.49
CA GLU A 1 1.53 -22.70 -25.08
C GLU A 1 1.34 -21.20 -25.23
N ALA A 2 1.32 -20.44 -24.13
CA ALA A 2 1.30 -18.99 -24.17
C ALA A 2 2.71 -18.49 -23.79
N LEU A 3 3.45 -17.97 -24.76
CA LEU A 3 4.78 -17.37 -24.57
C LEU A 3 4.66 -16.11 -23.68
N PRO A 4 5.13 -16.11 -22.42
CA PRO A 4 4.96 -14.99 -21.49
C PRO A 4 6.11 -13.97 -21.58
N ALA A 5 6.63 -13.71 -22.79
CA ALA A 5 7.74 -12.78 -23.02
C ALA A 5 7.44 -11.79 -24.16
N ARG A 6 6.29 -11.13 -24.08
CA ARG A 6 5.85 -10.07 -25.00
C ARG A 6 5.79 -8.74 -24.26
N VAL A 7 5.73 -7.62 -25.00
CA VAL A 7 5.29 -6.31 -24.46
C VAL A 7 3.79 -6.40 -24.15
N SER A 8 3.39 -7.30 -23.25
CA SER A 8 2.01 -7.48 -22.83
C SER A 8 1.70 -6.39 -21.80
N PRO A 9 0.80 -5.44 -22.12
CA PRO A 9 0.33 -4.49 -21.13
C PRO A 9 -0.33 -5.27 -20.01
N GLN A 10 0.17 -5.08 -18.79
CA GLN A 10 -0.30 -5.80 -17.62
C GLN A 10 -0.45 -4.89 -16.40
N LEU A 11 -1.52 -5.12 -15.65
CA LEU A 11 -1.80 -4.50 -14.37
C LEU A 11 -2.28 -5.54 -13.38
N PHE A 12 -2.23 -5.17 -12.10
CA PHE A 12 -2.73 -6.01 -11.04
C PHE A 12 -3.31 -5.19 -9.90
N GLU A 13 -4.09 -5.85 -9.06
CA GLU A 13 -4.58 -5.30 -7.79
C GLU A 13 -4.13 -6.14 -6.60
N GLY A 14 -4.35 -5.58 -5.40
CA GLY A 14 -4.03 -6.25 -4.16
C GLY A 14 -4.94 -5.79 -3.03
N MET A 15 -5.78 -6.71 -2.57
CA MET A 15 -6.66 -6.53 -1.42
C MET A 15 -6.65 -7.78 -0.54
N LYS A 16 -7.31 -7.70 0.62
CA LYS A 16 -7.35 -8.79 1.60
C LYS A 16 -8.77 -9.05 2.05
N ALA A 17 -9.10 -10.33 2.21
CA ALA A 17 -10.25 -10.79 2.95
C ALA A 17 -9.81 -11.25 4.35
N PHE A 18 -10.59 -10.89 5.36
CA PHE A 18 -10.32 -11.16 6.77
C PHE A 18 -11.48 -11.95 7.36
N LYS A 19 -11.17 -12.98 8.16
CA LYS A 19 -12.17 -13.73 8.93
C LYS A 19 -12.24 -13.17 10.34
N GLY A 20 -13.41 -12.67 10.71
CA GLY A 20 -13.68 -12.16 12.05
C GLY A 20 -13.82 -13.28 13.08
N LYS A 21 -13.83 -12.93 14.37
CA LYS A 21 -14.12 -13.90 15.45
C LYS A 21 -15.54 -14.47 15.34
N ASP A 22 -16.43 -13.73 14.70
CA ASP A 22 -17.79 -14.14 14.34
C ASP A 22 -17.85 -15.07 13.12
N GLN A 23 -16.70 -15.58 12.65
CA GLN A 23 -16.55 -16.42 11.46
C GLN A 23 -16.95 -15.76 10.14
N GLN A 24 -17.33 -14.48 10.17
CA GLN A 24 -17.72 -13.76 8.97
C GLN A 24 -16.49 -13.24 8.21
N VAL A 25 -16.50 -13.45 6.90
CA VAL A 25 -15.47 -12.98 5.99
C VAL A 25 -15.81 -11.57 5.49
N ARG A 26 -14.82 -10.68 5.50
CA ARG A 26 -14.97 -9.27 5.12
C ARG A 26 -13.87 -8.83 4.17
N LEU A 27 -14.22 -7.92 3.27
CA LEU A 27 -13.25 -7.19 2.44
C LEU A 27 -13.08 -5.77 2.98
N PHE A 28 -11.83 -5.28 2.97
CA PHE A 28 -11.52 -3.94 3.43
C PHE A 28 -11.45 -2.96 2.25
N ARG A 29 -12.40 -2.01 2.18
CA ARG A 29 -12.53 -0.97 1.14
C ARG A 29 -12.33 -1.45 -0.32
N PRO A 30 -12.95 -2.56 -0.75
CA PRO A 30 -12.63 -3.17 -2.05
C PRO A 30 -12.99 -2.29 -3.27
N TRP A 31 -13.95 -1.38 -3.14
CA TRP A 31 -14.33 -0.46 -4.23
C TRP A 31 -13.17 0.46 -4.66
N LEU A 32 -12.33 0.89 -3.72
CA LEU A 32 -11.15 1.70 -4.04
C LEU A 32 -10.14 0.93 -4.89
N ASN A 33 -10.04 -0.38 -4.70
CA ASN A 33 -9.23 -1.24 -5.55
C ASN A 33 -9.84 -1.35 -6.95
N MET A 34 -11.17 -1.49 -7.08
CA MET A 34 -11.84 -1.53 -8.38
C MET A 34 -11.65 -0.22 -9.15
N ASP A 35 -11.77 0.93 -8.48
CA ASP A 35 -11.51 2.24 -9.08
C ASP A 35 -10.07 2.36 -9.60
N ARG A 36 -9.09 1.91 -8.81
CA ARG A 36 -7.68 1.95 -9.21
C ARG A 36 -7.35 0.97 -10.33
N MET A 37 -7.99 -0.21 -10.33
CA MET A 37 -7.85 -1.20 -11.39
C MET A 37 -8.37 -0.66 -12.72
N LEU A 38 -9.56 -0.05 -12.71
CA LEU A 38 -10.15 0.54 -13.91
C LEU A 38 -9.29 1.69 -14.47
N ARG A 39 -8.82 2.60 -13.61
CA ARG A 39 -7.87 3.67 -14.04
C ARG A 39 -6.59 3.10 -14.65
N SER A 40 -6.07 2.02 -14.09
CA SER A 40 -4.87 1.34 -14.60
C SER A 40 -5.15 0.66 -15.96
N ALA A 41 -6.34 0.09 -16.15
CA ALA A 41 -6.77 -0.53 -17.40
C ALA A 41 -6.87 0.51 -18.52
N THR A 42 -7.53 1.64 -18.25
CA THR A 42 -7.62 2.78 -19.17
C THR A 42 -6.23 3.27 -19.58
N ARG A 43 -5.28 3.40 -18.63
CA ARG A 43 -3.93 3.90 -18.92
C ARG A 43 -3.13 3.02 -19.88
N LEU A 44 -3.43 1.71 -19.89
CA LEU A 44 -2.81 0.69 -20.73
C LEU A 44 -3.63 0.35 -21.99
N CYS A 45 -4.74 1.06 -22.24
CA CYS A 45 -5.69 0.77 -23.32
C CYS A 45 -6.25 -0.67 -23.26
N LEU A 46 -6.33 -1.25 -22.06
CA LEU A 46 -7.00 -2.53 -21.83
C LEU A 46 -8.53 -2.33 -21.77
N PRO A 47 -9.33 -3.37 -22.05
CA PRO A 47 -10.78 -3.25 -22.02
C PRO A 47 -11.28 -2.82 -20.63
N SER A 48 -12.26 -1.92 -20.62
CA SER A 48 -13.00 -1.57 -19.40
C SER A 48 -13.90 -2.73 -18.96
N PHE A 49 -14.33 -2.66 -17.71
CA PHE A 49 -15.26 -3.61 -17.10
C PHE A 49 -16.14 -2.87 -16.08
N ASP A 50 -17.29 -3.46 -15.74
CA ASP A 50 -18.10 -2.96 -14.63
C ASP A 50 -17.42 -3.31 -13.30
N LYS A 51 -17.20 -2.30 -12.47
CA LYS A 51 -16.50 -2.41 -11.18
C LYS A 51 -17.29 -3.26 -10.18
N LEU A 52 -18.61 -3.14 -10.16
CA LEU A 52 -19.46 -3.85 -9.22
C LEU A 52 -19.60 -5.31 -9.63
N GLU A 53 -19.72 -5.58 -10.93
CA GLU A 53 -19.74 -6.96 -11.44
C GLU A 53 -18.45 -7.71 -11.16
N LEU A 54 -17.28 -7.09 -11.38
CA LEU A 54 -16.00 -7.72 -11.04
C LEU A 54 -15.88 -7.95 -9.52
N LEU A 55 -16.34 -7.00 -8.71
CA LEU A 55 -16.35 -7.15 -7.26
C LEU A 55 -17.27 -8.30 -6.81
N GLU A 56 -18.43 -8.47 -7.45
CA GLU A 56 -19.32 -9.59 -7.20
C GLU A 56 -18.68 -10.93 -7.59
N CYS A 57 -18.00 -11.01 -8.75
CA CYS A 57 -17.24 -12.21 -9.11
C CYS A 57 -16.17 -12.55 -8.07
N ILE A 58 -15.43 -11.55 -7.58
CA ILE A 58 -14.43 -11.73 -6.51
C ILE A 58 -15.10 -12.22 -5.22
N ARG A 59 -16.25 -11.63 -4.85
CA ARG A 59 -17.01 -12.03 -3.67
C ARG A 59 -17.44 -13.50 -3.75
N ARG A 60 -18.00 -13.93 -4.89
CA ARG A 60 -18.39 -15.32 -5.14
C ARG A 60 -17.20 -16.27 -5.12
N LEU A 61 -16.06 -15.88 -5.69
CA LEU A 61 -14.83 -16.67 -5.64
C LEU A 61 -14.37 -16.90 -4.20
N ILE A 62 -14.35 -15.85 -3.38
CA ILE A 62 -13.99 -15.95 -1.95
C ILE A 62 -15.03 -16.76 -1.18
N GLU A 63 -16.31 -16.68 -1.53
CA GLU A 63 -17.37 -17.47 -0.89
C GLU A 63 -17.20 -18.97 -1.15
N VAL A 64 -16.85 -19.35 -2.39
CA VAL A 64 -16.54 -20.74 -2.74
C VAL A 64 -15.29 -21.23 -1.98
N ASP A 65 -14.24 -20.41 -1.94
CA ASP A 65 -12.97 -20.75 -1.27
C ASP A 65 -12.88 -20.23 0.18
N LYS A 66 -14.01 -20.02 0.86
CA LYS A 66 -14.04 -19.33 2.18
C LYS A 66 -13.25 -20.06 3.28
N ASP A 67 -13.08 -21.36 3.13
CA ASP A 67 -12.34 -22.20 4.06
C ASP A 67 -10.82 -21.96 3.97
N TRP A 68 -10.34 -21.41 2.84
CA TRP A 68 -8.96 -20.95 2.69
C TRP A 68 -8.67 -19.64 3.40
N VAL A 69 -9.70 -18.90 3.85
CA VAL A 69 -9.49 -17.68 4.64
C VAL A 69 -9.05 -18.09 6.05
N PRO A 70 -7.81 -17.81 6.45
CA PRO A 70 -7.33 -18.21 7.77
C PRO A 70 -7.99 -17.36 8.87
N ASP A 71 -8.20 -17.96 10.04
CA ASP A 71 -8.84 -17.36 11.22
C ASP A 71 -7.84 -16.99 12.33
N ALA A 72 -6.59 -17.40 12.19
CA ALA A 72 -5.54 -17.06 13.14
C ALA A 72 -5.29 -15.54 13.18
N ALA A 73 -4.97 -15.02 14.36
CA ALA A 73 -4.79 -13.58 14.55
C ALA A 73 -3.71 -13.00 13.62
N GLY A 74 -4.07 -11.95 12.88
CA GLY A 74 -3.16 -11.26 11.96
C GLY A 74 -2.97 -11.95 10.60
N THR A 75 -3.64 -13.07 10.36
CA THR A 75 -3.66 -13.74 9.05
C THR A 75 -4.79 -13.21 8.17
N SER A 76 -4.70 -13.44 6.85
CA SER A 76 -5.73 -13.02 5.89
C SER A 76 -5.64 -13.83 4.61
N LEU A 77 -6.66 -13.72 3.75
CA LEU A 77 -6.61 -14.21 2.38
C LEU A 77 -6.27 -13.04 1.45
N TYR A 78 -5.13 -13.10 0.78
CA TYR A 78 -4.76 -12.09 -0.21
C TYR A 78 -5.46 -12.38 -1.55
N VAL A 79 -6.08 -11.35 -2.11
CA VAL A 79 -6.82 -11.40 -3.37
C VAL A 79 -6.03 -10.62 -4.41
N ARG A 80 -5.70 -11.28 -5.53
CA ARG A 80 -4.86 -10.73 -6.61
C ARG A 80 -5.62 -10.78 -7.94
N PRO A 81 -6.41 -9.75 -8.26
CA PRO A 81 -6.90 -9.52 -9.61
C PRO A 81 -5.74 -9.13 -10.53
N VAL A 82 -5.74 -9.64 -11.75
CA VAL A 82 -4.75 -9.36 -12.80
C VAL A 82 -5.48 -9.18 -14.12
N LEU A 83 -5.07 -8.18 -14.90
CA LEU A 83 -5.54 -7.97 -16.27
C LEU A 83 -4.33 -7.85 -17.19
N ILE A 84 -4.26 -8.72 -18.19
CA ILE A 84 -3.17 -8.76 -19.17
C ILE A 84 -3.70 -8.65 -20.59
N GLY A 85 -2.95 -7.98 -21.47
CA GLY A 85 -3.14 -8.08 -22.91
C GLY A 85 -2.70 -9.46 -23.41
N ASN A 86 -3.53 -10.12 -24.22
CA ASN A 86 -3.30 -11.48 -24.72
C ASN A 86 -3.25 -11.49 -26.27
N GLU A 87 -2.52 -10.52 -26.83
CA GLU A 87 -2.47 -10.28 -28.26
C GLU A 87 -1.55 -11.30 -28.97
N PRO A 88 -2.03 -12.00 -30.02
CA PRO A 88 -1.23 -12.92 -30.81
C PRO A 88 -0.33 -12.21 -31.84
N SER A 89 -0.07 -10.91 -31.71
CA SER A 89 0.78 -10.10 -32.58
C SER A 89 2.01 -9.52 -31.84
N LEU A 90 3.01 -9.09 -32.60
CA LEU A 90 4.23 -8.42 -32.10
C LEU A 90 4.14 -6.90 -32.15
N GLY A 91 3.15 -6.34 -32.84
CA GLY A 91 2.97 -4.89 -32.96
C GLY A 91 2.70 -4.23 -31.61
N VAL A 92 3.30 -3.06 -31.37
CA VAL A 92 2.99 -2.23 -30.20
C VAL A 92 1.74 -1.41 -30.49
N SER A 93 0.59 -2.02 -30.23
CA SER A 93 -0.73 -1.42 -30.43
C SER A 93 -1.67 -1.75 -29.27
N GLN A 94 -2.85 -1.14 -29.27
CA GLN A 94 -3.92 -1.54 -28.36
C GLN A 94 -4.21 -3.05 -28.52
N PRO A 95 -4.29 -3.83 -27.42
CA PRO A 95 -4.60 -5.25 -27.51
C PRO A 95 -6.06 -5.48 -27.93
N THR A 96 -6.29 -6.39 -28.86
CA THR A 96 -7.62 -6.86 -29.28
C THR A 96 -8.14 -8.03 -28.44
N ARG A 97 -7.24 -8.66 -27.66
CA ARG A 97 -7.55 -9.73 -26.71
C ARG A 97 -6.96 -9.40 -25.35
N ALA A 98 -7.67 -9.71 -24.29
CA ALA A 98 -7.20 -9.58 -22.92
C ALA A 98 -7.69 -10.76 -22.06
N LEU A 99 -7.01 -11.00 -20.95
CA LEU A 99 -7.41 -11.97 -19.94
C LEU A 99 -7.45 -11.29 -18.58
N LEU A 100 -8.63 -11.31 -17.96
CA LEU A 100 -8.82 -10.94 -16.56
C LEU A 100 -8.92 -12.23 -15.74
N PHE A 101 -8.11 -12.35 -14.69
CA PHE A 101 -8.19 -13.47 -13.75
C PHE A 101 -7.93 -13.00 -12.32
N VAL A 102 -8.37 -13.79 -11.34
CA VAL A 102 -8.19 -13.52 -9.91
C VAL A 102 -7.60 -14.76 -9.26
N ILE A 103 -6.55 -14.58 -8.47
CA ILE A 103 -5.96 -15.64 -7.65
C ILE A 103 -6.08 -15.30 -6.16
N LEU A 104 -6.28 -16.33 -5.35
CA LEU A 104 -6.38 -16.24 -3.89
C LEU A 104 -5.15 -16.90 -3.25
N CYS A 105 -4.62 -16.32 -2.17
CA CYS A 105 -3.46 -16.86 -1.47
C CYS A 105 -3.56 -16.58 0.04
N PRO A 106 -3.58 -17.60 0.91
CA PRO A 106 -3.54 -17.38 2.36
C PRO A 106 -2.19 -16.78 2.75
N VAL A 107 -2.21 -15.73 3.58
CA VAL A 107 -1.00 -15.03 4.03
C VAL A 107 -0.96 -14.93 5.55
N GLY A 108 0.23 -15.18 6.11
CA GLY A 108 0.50 -15.11 7.53
C GLY A 108 0.57 -13.68 8.09
N ALA A 109 0.69 -13.59 9.41
CA ALA A 109 0.94 -12.33 10.10
C ALA A 109 2.37 -11.84 9.80
N TYR A 110 2.50 -10.57 9.41
CA TYR A 110 3.81 -9.93 9.22
C TYR A 110 4.51 -9.66 10.55
N PHE A 111 3.74 -9.34 11.60
CA PHE A 111 4.27 -9.07 12.93
C PHE A 111 3.51 -9.89 13.99
N PRO A 112 4.15 -10.91 14.60
CA PRO A 112 3.52 -11.68 15.66
C PRO A 112 3.35 -10.85 16.95
N GLY A 113 2.27 -11.10 17.67
CA GLY A 113 2.07 -10.58 19.03
C GLY A 113 1.72 -9.09 19.17
N GLY A 114 1.45 -8.36 18.08
CA GLY A 114 1.13 -6.92 18.13
C GLY A 114 2.35 -6.01 18.33
N SER A 115 3.56 -6.57 18.29
CA SER A 115 4.79 -5.81 18.11
C SER A 115 4.93 -5.38 16.66
N VAL A 116 5.78 -4.39 16.38
CA VAL A 116 6.17 -4.01 15.01
C VAL A 116 7.67 -4.12 14.87
N THR A 117 8.15 -4.73 13.79
CA THR A 117 9.57 -4.85 13.49
C THR A 117 9.97 -3.74 12.52
N PRO A 118 10.93 -2.86 12.89
CA PRO A 118 11.33 -1.79 12.01
C PRO A 118 12.22 -2.29 10.88
N VAL A 119 12.28 -1.52 9.79
CA VAL A 119 13.17 -1.77 8.65
C VAL A 119 14.18 -0.65 8.48
N SER A 120 15.28 -0.98 7.82
CA SER A 120 16.27 -0.02 7.36
C SER A 120 16.22 0.18 5.85
N LEU A 121 16.45 1.42 5.43
CA LEU A 121 16.20 1.86 4.06
C LEU A 121 17.49 2.27 3.36
N LEU A 122 17.64 1.85 2.12
CA LEU A 122 18.63 2.41 1.20
C LEU A 122 18.05 3.64 0.50
N ALA A 123 18.66 4.81 0.67
CA ALA A 123 18.30 6.04 -0.04
C ALA A 123 19.40 6.42 -1.04
N ASP A 124 19.27 5.96 -2.28
CA ASP A 124 20.23 6.22 -3.35
C ASP A 124 19.56 7.01 -4.49
N PRO A 125 19.95 8.28 -4.72
CA PRO A 125 19.32 9.13 -5.74
C PRO A 125 19.63 8.69 -7.17
N ALA A 126 20.56 7.75 -7.38
CA ALA A 126 20.83 7.20 -8.70
C ALA A 126 19.66 6.38 -9.27
N PHE A 127 18.77 5.87 -8.40
CA PHE A 127 17.64 5.03 -8.79
C PHE A 127 16.31 5.77 -8.60
N ILE A 128 15.58 5.96 -9.71
CA ILE A 128 14.30 6.65 -9.72
C ILE A 128 13.17 5.64 -9.96
N ARG A 129 12.21 5.55 -9.03
CA ARG A 129 11.06 4.64 -9.14
C ARG A 129 10.08 5.04 -10.24
N ALA A 130 9.82 6.35 -10.31
CA ALA A 130 8.77 6.95 -11.13
C ALA A 130 9.09 8.43 -11.37
N TRP A 131 8.51 9.01 -12.41
CA TRP A 131 8.71 10.41 -12.78
C TRP A 131 7.40 11.06 -13.26
N VAL A 132 7.35 12.39 -13.23
CA VAL A 132 6.21 13.16 -13.75
C VAL A 132 6.07 12.93 -15.26
N GLY A 133 4.85 12.62 -15.70
CA GLY A 133 4.56 12.18 -17.07
C GLY A 133 4.73 10.68 -17.29
N GLY A 134 5.28 9.94 -16.31
CA GLY A 134 5.36 8.49 -16.32
C GLY A 134 4.06 7.81 -15.92
N VAL A 135 4.18 6.57 -15.41
CA VAL A 135 3.04 5.72 -15.03
C VAL A 135 3.11 5.18 -13.60
N GLY A 136 3.96 5.78 -12.75
CA GLY A 136 4.20 5.31 -11.39
C GLY A 136 3.01 5.38 -10.43
N ASN A 137 2.01 6.20 -10.76
CA ASN A 137 0.74 6.35 -10.04
C ASN A 137 -0.31 5.28 -10.40
N TYR A 138 -0.01 4.39 -11.35
CA TYR A 138 -0.84 3.26 -11.73
C TYR A 138 -0.20 1.93 -11.28
N LYS A 139 -1.02 0.90 -11.04
CA LYS A 139 -0.54 -0.38 -10.53
C LYS A 139 -0.18 -1.35 -11.67
N LEU A 140 0.81 -0.94 -12.45
CA LEU A 140 1.23 -1.64 -13.68
C LEU A 140 2.44 -2.52 -13.40
N GLY A 141 2.51 -3.70 -14.03
CA GLY A 141 3.63 -4.63 -13.82
C GLY A 141 5.00 -4.02 -14.16
N GLY A 142 5.06 -3.15 -15.17
CA GLY A 142 6.28 -2.46 -15.60
C GLY A 142 6.93 -1.56 -14.52
N ASN A 143 6.17 -1.13 -13.52
CA ASN A 143 6.70 -0.31 -12.41
C ASN A 143 7.48 -1.12 -11.37
N TYR A 144 7.41 -2.45 -11.41
CA TYR A 144 7.96 -3.33 -10.36
C TYR A 144 9.16 -4.17 -10.84
N GLY A 145 9.23 -4.52 -12.13
CA GLY A 145 10.38 -5.27 -12.66
C GLY A 145 11.73 -4.58 -12.41
N PRO A 146 11.91 -3.30 -12.79
CA PRO A 146 13.15 -2.57 -12.58
C PRO A 146 13.56 -2.41 -11.10
N THR A 147 12.63 -2.52 -10.16
CA THR A 147 12.92 -2.32 -8.72
C THR A 147 13.67 -3.49 -8.10
N VAL A 148 13.65 -4.68 -8.73
CA VAL A 148 14.25 -5.90 -8.18
C VAL A 148 15.76 -5.75 -8.02
N LEU A 149 16.45 -5.17 -9.01
CA LEU A 149 17.89 -4.93 -8.93
C LEU A 149 18.25 -3.99 -7.77
N VAL A 150 17.49 -2.90 -7.61
CA VAL A 150 17.72 -1.90 -6.57
C VAL A 150 17.46 -2.50 -5.18
N GLN A 151 16.45 -3.36 -5.06
CA GLN A 151 16.20 -4.09 -3.82
C GLN A 151 17.36 -5.04 -3.47
N GLN A 152 17.97 -5.71 -4.46
CA GLN A 152 19.17 -6.51 -4.21
C GLN A 152 20.34 -5.65 -3.76
N GLU A 153 20.51 -4.46 -4.31
CA GLU A 153 21.54 -3.51 -3.88
C GLU A 153 21.31 -3.02 -2.44
N ALA A 154 20.06 -2.74 -2.07
CA ALA A 154 19.70 -2.43 -0.69
C ALA A 154 20.12 -3.57 0.26
N LEU A 155 19.80 -4.82 -0.08
CA LEU A 155 20.19 -5.99 0.72
C LEU A 155 21.71 -6.14 0.84
N LYS A 156 22.46 -5.97 -0.26
CA LYS A 156 23.93 -6.01 -0.24
C LYS A 156 24.53 -4.95 0.69
N ARG A 157 23.85 -3.82 0.86
CA ARG A 157 24.23 -2.74 1.77
C ARG A 157 23.60 -2.83 3.15
N GLY A 158 23.03 -4.00 3.48
CA GLY A 158 22.45 -4.30 4.79
C GLY A 158 21.14 -3.58 5.06
N CYS A 159 20.42 -3.13 4.03
CA CYS A 159 19.10 -2.50 4.13
C CYS A 159 18.00 -3.46 3.65
N GLU A 160 16.86 -3.51 4.36
CA GLU A 160 15.74 -4.39 4.01
C GLU A 160 14.85 -3.83 2.91
N GLN A 161 14.82 -2.50 2.71
CA GLN A 161 13.98 -1.84 1.71
C GLN A 161 14.69 -0.65 1.07
N VAL A 162 14.09 -0.09 0.00
CA VAL A 162 14.56 1.10 -0.69
C VAL A 162 13.71 2.31 -0.29
N LEU A 163 14.33 3.43 0.08
CA LEU A 163 13.68 4.74 0.11
C LEU A 163 13.83 5.39 -1.26
N TRP A 164 12.72 5.51 -1.98
CA TRP A 164 12.72 6.08 -3.33
C TRP A 164 12.81 7.60 -3.28
N LEU A 165 13.88 8.12 -3.87
CA LEU A 165 14.12 9.56 -4.00
C LEU A 165 13.70 10.06 -5.38
N TYR A 166 13.25 11.30 -5.46
CA TYR A 166 12.89 11.96 -6.72
C TYR A 166 13.37 13.40 -6.78
N GLY A 167 13.74 13.86 -7.98
CA GLY A 167 14.15 15.24 -8.22
C GLY A 167 15.52 15.62 -7.66
N PRO A 168 16.03 16.81 -8.04
CA PRO A 168 17.35 17.30 -7.61
C PRO A 168 17.40 17.63 -6.10
N ASP A 169 16.24 17.85 -5.49
CA ASP A 169 16.06 18.12 -4.07
C ASP A 169 15.86 16.84 -3.23
N HIS A 170 15.91 15.66 -3.85
CA HIS A 170 15.86 14.36 -3.20
C HIS A 170 14.60 14.19 -2.34
N GLN A 171 13.45 14.31 -2.98
CA GLN A 171 12.13 14.15 -2.40
C GLN A 171 11.91 12.70 -1.99
N LEU A 172 11.44 12.48 -0.76
CA LEU A 172 11.01 11.18 -0.28
C LEU A 172 9.66 10.84 -0.92
N THR A 173 9.59 9.74 -1.65
CA THR A 173 8.37 9.34 -2.35
C THR A 173 7.72 8.09 -1.75
N GLU A 174 8.46 6.99 -1.65
CA GLU A 174 7.95 5.68 -1.24
C GLU A 174 9.01 4.85 -0.49
N VAL A 175 8.55 3.88 0.29
CA VAL A 175 9.39 2.87 0.97
C VAL A 175 9.13 1.51 0.33
N GLY A 176 10.02 1.04 -0.54
CA GLY A 176 9.85 -0.22 -1.26
C GLY A 176 8.62 -0.15 -2.17
N THR A 177 7.59 -0.96 -1.86
CA THR A 177 6.27 -0.90 -2.52
C THR A 177 5.18 -0.33 -1.62
N MET A 178 5.59 0.37 -0.56
CA MET A 178 4.75 1.04 0.43
C MET A 178 4.91 2.54 0.29
N ASN A 179 3.95 3.26 0.81
CA ASN A 179 3.99 4.70 0.80
C ASN A 179 4.58 5.22 2.09
N ILE A 180 5.28 6.34 2.03
CA ILE A 180 6.00 6.86 3.20
C ILE A 180 5.15 7.83 4.01
N PHE A 181 5.31 7.74 5.32
CA PHE A 181 4.77 8.64 6.32
C PHE A 181 5.87 9.11 7.26
N VAL A 182 5.84 10.39 7.62
CA VAL A 182 6.72 11.02 8.60
C VAL A 182 5.83 11.74 9.59
N TYR A 183 5.96 11.40 10.88
CA TYR A 183 5.37 12.07 12.02
C TYR A 183 6.43 12.87 12.76
N TRP A 184 6.24 14.19 12.84
CA TRP A 184 7.22 15.11 13.43
C TRP A 184 6.57 16.40 13.96
N THR A 185 7.30 17.17 14.75
CA THR A 185 6.91 18.52 15.20
C THR A 185 7.34 19.57 14.17
N HIS A 186 6.48 20.56 13.90
CA HIS A 186 6.81 21.69 13.03
C HIS A 186 7.65 22.76 13.76
N GLU A 187 8.31 23.65 13.02
CA GLU A 187 9.18 24.71 13.58
C GLU A 187 8.43 25.73 14.45
N ASP A 188 7.12 25.88 14.25
CA ASP A 188 6.24 26.76 15.04
C ASP A 188 5.74 26.13 16.35
N GLY A 189 6.19 24.91 16.68
CA GLY A 189 5.85 24.22 17.92
C GLY A 189 4.45 23.59 17.94
N VAL A 190 3.65 23.74 16.87
CA VAL A 190 2.34 23.08 16.76
C VAL A 190 2.53 21.68 16.16
N GLY A 191 2.03 20.67 16.88
CA GLY A 191 2.40 19.26 16.70
C GLY A 191 1.97 18.59 15.38
N GLY A 192 2.77 17.58 15.01
CA GLY A 192 2.43 16.39 14.23
C GLY A 192 1.98 16.61 12.78
N THR A 193 2.89 16.48 11.79
CA THR A 193 2.49 16.29 10.38
C THR A 193 2.45 14.81 10.01
N ILE A 194 1.50 14.34 9.21
CA ILE A 194 1.43 13.00 8.59
C ILE A 194 1.30 13.18 7.08
N ILE A 195 2.13 12.49 6.26
CA ILE A 195 2.22 12.65 4.78
C ILE A 195 2.11 11.26 4.10
N PRO A 196 1.37 11.01 2.98
CA PRO A 196 1.05 9.59 2.60
C PRO A 196 0.90 9.19 1.09
N VAL A 197 0.86 7.85 0.77
CA VAL A 197 0.18 7.16 -0.40
C VAL A 197 -0.46 5.70 -0.15
N VAL A 198 -0.51 5.01 1.03
CA VAL A 198 -1.53 3.95 1.36
C VAL A 198 -2.34 4.54 2.49
N ARG A 199 -3.15 5.42 1.96
CA ARG A 199 -3.08 6.82 2.35
C ARG A 199 -4.39 7.22 2.90
N GLN A 200 -5.41 6.90 2.13
CA GLN A 200 -6.72 7.43 2.39
C GLN A 200 -7.19 6.96 3.76
N SER A 201 -7.11 5.67 4.08
CA SER A 201 -7.56 5.21 5.40
C SER A 201 -6.78 5.81 6.57
N LEU A 202 -5.45 5.96 6.48
CA LEU A 202 -4.65 6.55 7.56
C LEU A 202 -4.90 8.06 7.68
N LEU A 203 -5.05 8.76 6.55
CA LEU A 203 -5.42 10.17 6.49
C LEU A 203 -6.81 10.39 7.08
N ASP A 204 -7.81 9.63 6.60
CA ASP A 204 -9.20 9.73 7.03
C ASP A 204 -9.27 9.53 8.55
N MET A 205 -8.62 8.49 9.10
CA MET A 205 -8.56 8.25 10.56
C MET A 205 -7.89 9.41 11.31
N ALA A 206 -6.71 9.85 10.86
CA ALA A 206 -5.98 10.93 11.53
C ALA A 206 -6.76 12.26 11.50
N GLN A 207 -7.44 12.56 10.38
CA GLN A 207 -8.31 13.72 10.24
C GLN A 207 -9.54 13.62 11.15
N THR A 208 -10.14 12.42 11.25
CA THR A 208 -11.26 12.17 12.18
C THR A 208 -10.85 12.34 13.63
N TRP A 209 -9.65 11.92 14.03
CA TRP A 209 -9.18 12.13 15.40
C TRP A 209 -8.99 13.62 15.72
N GLY A 210 -8.54 14.43 14.76
CA GLY A 210 -8.42 15.89 14.91
C GLY A 210 -7.37 16.34 15.94
N GLU A 211 -6.45 15.45 16.33
CA GLU A 211 -5.49 15.67 17.42
C GLU A 211 -4.20 16.37 16.96
N PHE A 212 -3.90 16.33 15.66
CA PHE A 212 -2.69 16.91 15.08
C PHE A 212 -2.90 17.26 13.60
N ARG A 213 -1.95 18.01 13.03
CA ARG A 213 -2.05 18.56 11.68
C ARG A 213 -1.81 17.50 10.60
N VAL A 214 -2.82 17.12 9.85
CA VAL A 214 -2.67 16.20 8.71
C VAL A 214 -2.44 17.00 7.42
N VAL A 215 -1.31 16.81 6.73
CA VAL A 215 -0.96 17.59 5.53
C VAL A 215 -0.32 16.71 4.48
N GLU A 216 -0.71 16.92 3.24
CA GLU A 216 -0.06 16.31 2.11
C GLU A 216 0.90 17.28 1.45
N ARG A 217 2.20 16.99 1.54
CA ARG A 217 3.24 17.82 0.94
C ARG A 217 4.48 17.01 0.61
N THR A 218 5.29 17.53 -0.29
CA THR A 218 6.62 16.99 -0.54
C THR A 218 7.51 17.12 0.70
N ILE A 219 8.26 16.06 0.99
CA ILE A 219 9.33 16.04 2.00
C ILE A 219 10.64 15.78 1.27
N THR A 220 11.68 16.55 1.58
CA THR A 220 13.03 16.33 1.04
C THR A 220 13.97 15.72 2.07
N MET A 221 15.03 15.05 1.61
CA MET A 221 16.10 14.59 2.50
C MET A 221 16.71 15.75 3.31
N LYS A 222 16.80 16.96 2.74
CA LYS A 222 17.27 18.16 3.47
C LYS A 222 16.37 18.49 4.66
N GLN A 223 15.06 18.47 4.48
CA GLN A 223 14.11 18.73 5.56
C GLN A 223 14.15 17.63 6.63
N LEU A 224 14.24 16.37 6.22
CA LEU A 224 14.35 15.23 7.14
C LEU A 224 15.63 15.31 7.99
N LEU A 225 16.77 15.58 7.37
CA LEU A 225 18.05 15.74 8.07
C LEU A 225 17.99 16.86 9.11
N ARG A 226 17.50 18.04 8.72
CA ARG A 226 17.33 19.17 9.65
C ARG A 226 16.41 18.80 10.82
N ALA A 227 15.30 18.12 10.55
CA ALA A 227 14.37 17.71 11.59
C ALA A 227 14.93 16.63 12.54
N LEU A 228 15.81 15.76 12.05
CA LEU A 228 16.52 14.79 12.89
C LEU A 228 17.53 15.50 13.80
N GLU A 229 18.32 16.43 13.26
CA GLU A 229 19.28 17.24 14.02
C GLU A 229 18.60 18.08 15.11
N GLU A 230 17.40 18.61 14.81
CA GLU A 230 16.58 19.40 15.74
C GLU A 230 15.73 18.52 16.69
N GLY A 231 15.82 17.20 16.63
CA GLY A 231 15.05 16.29 17.49
C GLY A 231 13.54 16.33 17.28
N ARG A 232 13.08 16.78 16.10
CA ARG A 232 11.65 16.96 15.78
C ARG A 232 10.97 15.72 15.22
N VAL A 233 11.74 14.77 14.67
CA VAL A 233 11.18 13.51 14.11
C VAL A 233 10.76 12.59 15.25
N ARG A 234 9.51 12.12 15.19
CA ARG A 234 8.93 11.16 16.14
C ARG A 234 8.92 9.76 15.54
N GLU A 235 8.22 9.59 14.41
CA GLU A 235 8.02 8.29 13.77
C GLU A 235 8.13 8.42 12.25
N VAL A 236 8.76 7.43 11.59
CA VAL A 236 8.72 7.27 10.13
C VAL A 236 8.28 5.86 9.83
N PHE A 237 7.36 5.69 8.89
CA PHE A 237 6.84 4.39 8.53
C PHE A 237 6.36 4.30 7.09
N GLY A 238 6.42 3.08 6.54
CA GLY A 238 5.73 2.72 5.30
C GLY A 238 4.28 2.29 5.59
N SER A 239 3.35 2.50 4.65
CA SER A 239 2.04 1.87 4.67
C SER A 239 1.71 1.13 3.37
N GLY A 240 0.98 0.01 3.48
CA GLY A 240 0.69 -0.86 2.35
C GLY A 240 -0.21 -2.05 2.71
N THR A 241 -0.94 -2.63 1.74
CA THR A 241 -1.85 -3.78 2.00
C THR A 241 -1.14 -4.98 2.64
N ALA A 242 0.16 -5.16 2.38
CA ALA A 242 0.96 -6.28 2.89
C ALA A 242 1.09 -6.24 4.43
N CYS A 243 1.77 -5.24 4.97
CA CYS A 243 2.09 -5.11 6.40
C CYS A 243 1.28 -4.04 7.13
N GLN A 244 0.38 -3.32 6.43
CA GLN A 244 -0.43 -2.19 6.91
C GLN A 244 0.39 -0.95 7.26
N VAL A 245 1.23 -1.06 8.28
CA VAL A 245 2.17 -0.06 8.77
C VAL A 245 3.51 -0.75 9.06
N CYS A 246 4.63 -0.14 8.65
CA CYS A 246 5.97 -0.70 8.79
C CYS A 246 6.95 0.38 9.28
N PRO A 247 7.40 0.34 10.55
CA PRO A 247 8.28 1.35 11.11
C PRO A 247 9.64 1.37 10.42
N VAL A 248 10.29 2.53 10.42
CA VAL A 248 11.65 2.73 9.89
C VAL A 248 12.57 3.16 11.03
N HIS A 249 13.69 2.47 11.21
CA HIS A 249 14.67 2.81 12.26
C HIS A 249 16.00 3.36 11.70
N ARG A 250 16.26 3.19 10.41
CA ARG A 250 17.52 3.62 9.79
C ARG A 250 17.35 3.95 8.31
N ILE A 251 18.03 5.00 7.87
CA ILE A 251 18.15 5.35 6.44
C ILE A 251 19.64 5.48 6.12
N LEU A 252 20.13 4.73 5.14
CA LEU A 252 21.48 4.84 4.60
C LEU A 252 21.45 5.81 3.40
N TYR A 253 22.01 6.99 3.57
CA TYR A 253 21.99 8.06 2.58
C TYR A 253 23.37 8.70 2.43
N LYS A 254 23.92 8.75 1.21
CA LYS A 254 25.29 9.24 0.92
C LYS A 254 26.33 8.65 1.89
N ASP A 255 26.30 7.32 2.03
CA ASP A 255 27.16 6.52 2.91
C ASP A 255 27.08 6.86 4.41
N ARG A 256 26.09 7.66 4.82
CA ARG A 256 25.81 7.96 6.23
C ARG A 256 24.62 7.15 6.71
N ASN A 257 24.81 6.48 7.85
CA ASN A 257 23.71 5.84 8.58
C ASN A 257 22.97 6.89 9.41
N LEU A 258 21.76 7.21 9.00
CA LEU A 258 20.85 8.08 9.73
C LEU A 258 19.97 7.21 10.62
N HIS A 259 20.09 7.37 11.93
CA HIS A 259 19.15 6.76 12.87
C HIS A 259 17.83 7.52 12.85
N ILE A 260 16.73 6.78 12.81
CA ILE A 260 15.37 7.32 12.88
C ILE A 260 14.75 6.83 14.21
N PRO A 261 14.35 7.75 15.11
CA PRO A 261 13.99 7.41 16.48
C PRO A 261 12.57 6.84 16.62
N THR A 262 12.07 6.13 15.60
CA THR A 262 10.69 5.63 15.55
C THR A 262 10.41 4.69 16.71
N MET A 263 11.33 3.78 17.01
CA MET A 263 11.11 2.75 18.03
C MET A 263 11.24 3.30 19.45
N GLU A 264 12.12 4.28 19.62
CA GLU A 264 12.43 4.97 20.87
C GLU A 264 11.26 5.87 21.31
N ASN A 265 10.41 6.30 20.37
CA ASN A 265 9.18 7.06 20.64
C ASN A 265 7.96 6.15 20.93
N GLY A 266 8.14 4.85 21.22
CA GLY A 266 7.04 3.95 21.59
C GLY A 266 6.22 3.37 20.43
N PRO A 267 6.64 3.60 19.18
CA PRO A 267 5.87 4.24 18.12
C PRO A 267 4.34 4.25 18.33
N GLU A 268 3.86 5.18 19.15
CA GLU A 268 2.46 5.27 19.60
C GLU A 268 1.48 5.41 18.43
N LEU A 269 1.81 6.24 17.44
CA LEU A 269 0.92 6.51 16.30
C LEU A 269 0.79 5.28 15.39
N ILE A 270 1.91 4.61 15.07
CA ILE A 270 1.91 3.36 14.30
C ILE A 270 1.09 2.27 15.02
N LEU A 271 1.28 2.10 16.34
CA LEU A 271 0.53 1.11 17.11
C LEU A 271 -0.97 1.43 17.15
N ARG A 272 -1.34 2.71 17.28
CA ARG A 272 -2.75 3.14 17.21
C ARG A 272 -3.37 2.83 15.85
N PHE A 273 -2.70 3.18 14.75
CA PHE A 273 -3.17 2.84 13.41
C PHE A 273 -3.30 1.33 13.20
N GLN A 274 -2.32 0.55 13.65
CA GLN A 274 -2.36 -0.91 13.54
C GLN A 274 -3.56 -1.48 14.30
N LYS A 275 -3.81 -0.99 15.53
CA LYS A 275 -4.94 -1.42 16.35
C LYS A 275 -6.28 -1.08 15.68
N GLU A 276 -6.49 0.17 15.26
CA GLU A 276 -7.75 0.60 14.65
C GLU A 276 -8.01 -0.13 13.32
N LEU A 277 -7.01 -0.25 12.45
CA LEU A 277 -7.14 -1.02 11.20
C LEU A 277 -7.51 -2.48 11.46
N LYS A 278 -6.86 -3.12 12.43
CA LYS A 278 -7.14 -4.52 12.78
C LYS A 278 -8.56 -4.67 13.30
N GLU A 279 -9.01 -3.77 14.17
CA GLU A 279 -10.38 -3.75 14.68
C GLU A 279 -11.39 -3.63 13.53
N ILE A 280 -11.20 -2.70 12.60
CA ILE A 280 -12.09 -2.51 11.46
C ILE A 280 -12.10 -3.74 10.54
N GLN A 281 -10.94 -4.35 10.27
CA GLN A 281 -10.85 -5.46 9.31
C GLN A 281 -11.54 -6.73 9.80
N VAL A 282 -11.54 -6.97 11.12
CA VAL A 282 -12.11 -8.20 11.70
C VAL A 282 -13.50 -7.99 12.32
N SER A 283 -13.99 -6.76 12.39
CA SER A 283 -15.32 -6.44 12.94
C SER A 283 -16.16 -5.63 11.94
N CYS A 284 -17.49 -5.75 12.00
CA CYS A 284 -18.41 -4.85 11.28
C CYS A 284 -18.48 -3.48 11.99
N ARG A 285 -17.36 -2.76 12.12
CA ARG A 285 -17.38 -1.36 12.55
C ARG A 285 -17.34 -0.45 11.34
N GLU A 286 -18.47 0.21 11.08
CA GLU A 286 -18.50 1.42 10.25
C GLU A 286 -18.02 2.57 11.13
N LEU A 287 -16.80 3.06 10.87
CA LEU A 287 -16.42 4.39 11.35
C LEU A 287 -17.16 5.39 10.48
N GLY A 288 -17.71 6.45 11.09
CA GLY A 288 -18.70 7.41 10.54
C GLY A 288 -18.33 8.20 9.27
N ASN A 289 -17.32 7.76 8.52
CA ASN A 289 -16.82 8.33 7.26
C ASN A 289 -16.64 7.25 6.15
N GLY A 290 -17.35 6.12 6.18
CA GLY A 290 -17.23 5.06 5.14
C GLY A 290 -15.92 4.27 5.17
N LEU A 291 -15.25 4.21 6.32
CA LEU A 291 -13.96 3.55 6.54
C LEU A 291 -14.07 2.04 6.86
N GLY A 292 -15.29 1.49 6.82
CA GLY A 292 -15.58 0.13 7.32
C GLY A 292 -15.06 -1.01 6.45
N ALA A 293 -15.00 -2.20 7.06
CA ALA A 293 -14.96 -3.46 6.33
C ALA A 293 -16.39 -3.94 6.07
N CYS A 294 -16.65 -4.42 4.85
CA CYS A 294 -17.97 -4.92 4.48
C CYS A 294 -17.97 -6.44 4.48
N SER A 295 -19.00 -7.02 5.09
CA SER A 295 -19.27 -8.44 4.97
C SER A 295 -19.53 -8.78 3.51
N LEU A 296 -19.19 -10.02 3.12
CA LEU A 296 -19.52 -10.52 1.79
C LEU A 296 -21.03 -10.32 1.50
N GLU A 297 -21.89 -10.62 2.46
CA GLU A 297 -23.35 -10.47 2.33
C GLU A 297 -23.81 -9.02 2.02
N LYS A 298 -23.15 -7.99 2.57
CA LYS A 298 -23.52 -6.58 2.39
C LYS A 298 -22.94 -5.92 1.13
N LEU A 299 -21.99 -6.57 0.45
CA LEU A 299 -21.33 -5.99 -0.74
C LEU A 299 -22.26 -5.87 -1.97
N VAL A 300 -23.43 -6.53 -1.93
CA VAL A 300 -24.33 -6.73 -3.09
C VAL A 300 -25.75 -6.21 -2.84
N SER A 301 -26.11 -5.87 -1.59
CA SER A 301 -27.38 -5.21 -1.33
C SER A 301 -27.31 -3.83 -1.99
N HIS A 302 -28.04 -3.67 -3.11
CA HIS A 302 -28.22 -2.42 -3.86
C HIS A 302 -28.95 -1.30 -3.06
N GLU A 303 -28.86 -1.33 -1.74
CA GLU A 303 -29.39 -0.24 -0.93
C GLU A 303 -28.40 0.94 -1.00
N PRO A 304 -28.89 2.16 -1.27
CA PRO A 304 -28.08 3.35 -1.09
C PRO A 304 -27.56 3.34 0.34
N LEU A 305 -26.25 3.48 0.50
CA LEU A 305 -25.66 3.79 1.79
C LEU A 305 -26.06 5.24 2.10
N ASP A 306 -27.13 5.40 2.87
CA ASP A 306 -27.50 6.68 3.52
C ASP A 306 -26.48 7.06 4.61
#